data_AF-A0AAJ7W628-F1
#
_entry.id   AF-A0AAJ7W628-F1
#
_cell.length_a   1.000
_cell.length_b   1.000
_cell.length_c   1.000
_cell.angle_alpha   90.00
_cell.angle_beta   90.00
_cell.angle_gamma   90.00
#
_symmetry.space_group_name_H-M   'P 1'
#
loop_
_entity.id
_entity.type
_entity.pdbx_description
1 polymer ?
#
loop_
_entity_poly.entity_id
_entity_poly.type
_entity_poly.pdbx_seq_one_letter_code
_entity_poly.pdbx_strand_id
1 'polypeptide(L)'
;MEDSFTLTLSGTSSVLEAGYFPPIELSPYKNYALGLIELLTFNSIPNVDTDHNKLYVGDEVITIPTGSYEIEDIENYVHSALTDKSIVIQIKPNNNTLCSEIKCKRDVDFRPNDSIGRLLSFTQGVLKANKLHTSDVPVAILKVNALRVECNVTTGAYINERKVHTIHEFFPVVPPGYKIIEVPSHVIYLPIATKTIDHLQLRIVDQDGDLVNFQGEVITIRLHVRCMR
;
A
#
# COMPACT_ATOMS: atom_id res chain seq x y z
N MET A 1 -8.16 20.08 32.80
CA MET A 1 -7.74 19.34 31.59
C MET A 1 -8.70 19.65 30.49
N GLU A 2 -8.22 19.90 29.28
CA GLU A 2 -9.09 20.23 28.14
C GLU A 2 -10.02 19.04 27.83
N ASP A 3 -11.28 19.34 27.51
CA ASP A 3 -12.27 18.31 27.14
C ASP A 3 -12.10 17.86 25.68
N SER A 4 -11.16 18.45 24.95
CA SER A 4 -10.86 18.16 23.55
C SER A 4 -9.48 18.74 23.21
N PHE A 5 -8.67 17.97 22.48
CA PHE A 5 -7.35 18.38 21.98
C PHE A 5 -6.95 17.53 20.77
N THR A 6 -5.98 17.98 19.97
CA THR A 6 -5.48 17.25 18.80
C THR A 6 -4.04 16.77 19.00
N LEU A 7 -3.72 15.63 18.39
CA LEU A 7 -2.37 15.08 18.33
C LEU A 7 -1.96 14.95 16.88
N THR A 8 -0.74 15.35 16.52
CA THR A 8 -0.22 15.21 15.16
C THR A 8 1.10 14.44 15.22
N LEU A 9 1.18 13.37 14.43
CA LEU A 9 2.39 12.56 14.29
C LEU A 9 2.83 12.59 12.84
N SER A 10 4.13 12.73 12.62
CA SER A 10 4.74 12.71 11.29
C SER A 10 6.02 11.88 11.30
N GLY A 11 6.30 11.22 10.18
CA GLY A 11 7.48 10.38 10.00
C GLY A 11 7.57 9.84 8.59
N THR A 12 8.59 9.03 8.31
CA THR A 12 8.84 8.43 6.98
C THR A 12 8.62 6.91 6.97
N SER A 13 8.03 6.39 8.04
CA SER A 13 7.72 4.98 8.24
C SER A 13 6.23 4.82 8.52
N SER A 14 5.67 3.67 8.14
CA SER A 14 4.28 3.32 8.45
C SER A 14 4.02 3.03 9.93
N VAL A 15 5.05 3.11 10.77
CA VAL A 15 4.93 3.16 12.22
C VAL A 15 5.32 4.56 12.69
N LEU A 16 4.36 5.31 13.24
CA LEU A 16 4.58 6.63 13.82
C LEU A 16 4.44 6.54 15.33
N GLU A 17 5.43 7.04 16.06
CA GLU A 17 5.47 6.95 17.51
C GLU A 17 5.72 8.31 18.15
N ALA A 18 5.10 8.55 19.30
CA ALA A 18 5.34 9.69 20.15
C ALA A 18 5.32 9.27 21.62
N GLY A 19 6.42 9.55 22.32
CA GLY A 19 6.51 9.45 23.77
C GLY A 19 6.21 10.81 24.41
N TYR A 20 5.38 10.83 25.45
CA TYR A 20 5.00 12.03 26.19
C TYR A 20 5.58 11.98 27.60
N PHE A 21 6.42 12.97 27.92
CA PHE A 21 6.95 13.17 29.26
C PHE A 21 6.85 14.66 29.66
N PRO A 22 5.98 15.04 30.62
CA PRO A 22 5.08 14.15 31.38
C PRO A 22 3.99 13.51 30.50
N PRO A 23 3.41 12.37 30.91
CA PRO A 23 2.31 11.73 30.19
C PRO A 23 1.10 12.65 30.05
N ILE A 24 0.32 12.44 28.99
CA ILE A 24 -0.98 13.09 28.84
C ILE A 24 -1.96 12.36 29.76
N GLU A 25 -2.28 12.96 30.89
CA GLU A 25 -3.35 12.46 31.76
C GLU A 25 -4.73 12.74 31.12
N LEU A 26 -5.69 11.87 31.34
CA LEU A 26 -7.09 12.07 31.01
C LEU A 26 -7.87 12.03 32.32
N SER A 27 -8.96 12.79 32.41
CA SER A 27 -9.76 12.78 33.64
C SER A 27 -10.24 11.35 33.97
N PRO A 28 -10.00 10.84 35.18
CA PRO A 28 -10.42 9.49 35.56
C PRO A 28 -11.94 9.35 35.64
N TYR A 29 -12.65 10.49 35.75
CA TYR A 29 -14.11 10.57 35.86
C TYR A 29 -14.81 10.77 34.51
N LYS A 30 -14.06 10.86 33.40
CA LYS A 30 -14.61 11.10 32.06
C LYS A 30 -14.19 9.99 31.10
N ASN A 31 -15.03 9.73 30.10
CA ASN A 31 -14.67 8.85 29.00
C ASN A 31 -14.14 9.69 27.85
N TYR A 32 -13.10 9.20 27.18
CA TYR A 32 -12.51 9.87 26.04
C TYR A 32 -12.55 8.94 24.84
N ALA A 33 -12.66 9.55 23.67
CA ALA A 33 -12.59 8.85 22.41
C ALA A 33 -11.66 9.59 21.45
N LEU A 34 -11.09 8.84 20.52
CA LEU A 34 -10.12 9.31 19.54
C LEU A 34 -10.65 9.03 18.14
N GLY A 35 -10.50 10.00 17.24
CA GLY A 35 -10.82 9.85 15.84
C GLY A 35 -9.71 10.43 14.94
N LEU A 36 -9.63 9.90 13.72
CA LEU A 36 -8.76 10.43 12.68
C LEU A 36 -9.39 11.71 12.08
N ILE A 37 -8.62 12.78 12.00
CA ILE A 37 -9.02 14.02 11.32
C ILE A 37 -8.50 14.06 9.89
N GLU A 38 -7.23 13.69 9.71
CA GLU A 38 -6.55 13.81 8.42
C GLU A 38 -5.35 12.85 8.39
N LEU A 39 -5.12 12.26 7.21
CA LEU A 39 -3.88 11.59 6.85
C LEU A 39 -3.36 12.19 5.54
N LEU A 40 -2.09 12.59 5.55
CA LEU A 40 -1.37 13.13 4.40
C LEU A 40 -0.15 12.27 4.11
N THR A 41 -0.02 11.78 2.88
CA THR A 41 1.17 11.07 2.39
C THR A 41 1.21 11.12 0.86
N PHE A 42 2.11 10.39 0.22
CA PHE A 42 2.16 10.18 -1.23
C PHE A 42 1.77 8.75 -1.57
N ASN A 43 1.12 8.56 -2.72
CA ASN A 43 0.87 7.23 -3.27
C ASN A 43 2.14 6.70 -3.94
N SER A 44 3.07 6.24 -3.11
CA SER A 44 4.33 5.62 -3.51
C SER A 44 4.35 4.13 -3.20
N ILE A 45 3.20 3.49 -3.01
CA ILE A 45 3.12 2.08 -2.61
C ILE A 45 3.62 1.21 -3.78
N PRO A 46 4.73 0.45 -3.63
CA PRO A 46 5.29 -0.31 -4.73
C PRO A 46 4.45 -1.56 -5.03
N ASN A 47 4.21 -1.82 -6.30
CA ASN A 47 3.65 -3.08 -6.79
C ASN A 47 4.72 -4.03 -7.37
N VAL A 48 5.91 -3.50 -7.68
CA VAL A 48 7.12 -4.27 -7.95
C VAL A 48 8.04 -4.18 -6.74
N ASP A 49 8.34 -5.32 -6.11
CA ASP A 49 9.29 -5.46 -4.99
C ASP A 49 10.49 -6.34 -5.39
N THR A 50 11.45 -6.55 -4.50
CA THR A 50 12.69 -7.30 -4.82
C THR A 50 12.47 -8.80 -5.07
N ASP A 51 11.31 -9.33 -4.71
CA ASP A 51 11.08 -10.76 -4.67
C ASP A 51 10.56 -11.30 -6.01
N HIS A 52 9.83 -10.48 -6.79
CA HIS A 52 9.17 -10.89 -8.03
C HIS A 52 9.32 -9.85 -9.15
N ASN A 53 10.54 -9.38 -9.42
CA ASN A 53 10.80 -8.28 -10.34
C ASN A 53 11.59 -8.64 -11.60
N LYS A 54 11.82 -9.91 -11.90
CA LYS A 54 12.63 -10.30 -13.06
C LYS A 54 11.80 -10.76 -14.24
N LEU A 55 12.21 -10.33 -15.43
CA LEU A 55 11.69 -10.82 -16.69
C LEU A 55 12.78 -11.61 -17.42
N TYR A 56 12.48 -12.86 -17.77
CA TYR A 56 13.39 -13.76 -18.47
C TYR A 56 12.95 -13.87 -19.93
N VAL A 57 13.79 -13.40 -20.87
CA VAL A 57 13.47 -13.33 -22.31
C VAL A 57 14.61 -13.96 -23.11
N GLY A 58 14.42 -15.18 -23.60
CA GLY A 58 15.51 -15.97 -24.19
C GLY A 58 16.65 -16.17 -23.19
N ASP A 59 17.85 -15.68 -23.52
CA ASP A 59 19.03 -15.74 -22.65
C ASP A 59 19.20 -14.50 -21.75
N GLU A 60 18.24 -13.57 -21.80
CA GLU A 60 18.33 -12.27 -21.15
C GLU A 60 17.49 -12.19 -19.89
N VAL A 61 18.03 -11.54 -18.86
CA VAL A 61 17.34 -11.29 -17.59
C VAL A 61 17.28 -9.78 -17.35
N ILE A 62 16.07 -9.26 -17.26
CA ILE A 62 15.79 -7.85 -16.98
C ILE A 62 15.28 -7.77 -15.55
N THR A 63 15.96 -7.01 -14.70
CA THR A 63 15.51 -6.75 -13.33
C THR A 63 14.81 -5.40 -13.30
N ILE A 64 13.53 -5.39 -12.96
CA ILE A 64 12.73 -4.17 -12.86
C ILE A 64 12.95 -3.58 -11.46
N PRO A 65 13.32 -2.29 -11.33
CA PRO A 65 13.52 -1.69 -10.02
C PRO A 65 12.26 -1.73 -9.15
N THR A 66 12.43 -1.62 -7.83
CA THR A 66 11.29 -1.44 -6.93
C THR A 66 10.59 -0.13 -7.24
N GLY A 67 9.27 -0.16 -7.29
CA GLY A 67 8.46 1.01 -7.60
C GLY A 67 7.00 0.66 -7.83
N SER A 68 6.22 1.69 -8.15
CA SER A 68 4.83 1.55 -8.56
C SER A 68 4.74 1.79 -10.06
N TYR A 69 4.30 0.78 -10.80
CA TYR A 69 4.30 0.77 -12.25
C TYR A 69 2.91 0.47 -12.79
N GLU A 70 2.48 1.22 -13.80
CA GLU A 70 1.44 0.74 -14.71
C GLU A 70 2.04 -0.27 -15.71
N ILE A 71 1.18 -1.04 -16.40
CA ILE A 71 1.64 -1.99 -17.43
C ILE A 71 2.47 -1.28 -18.51
N GLU A 72 2.08 -0.06 -18.88
CA GLU A 72 2.78 0.75 -19.88
C GLU A 72 4.17 1.17 -19.39
N ASP A 73 4.34 1.46 -18.09
CA ASP A 73 5.66 1.79 -17.53
C ASP A 73 6.59 0.57 -17.55
N ILE A 74 6.05 -0.62 -17.25
CA ILE A 74 6.79 -1.89 -17.35
C ILE A 74 7.20 -2.15 -18.80
N GLU A 75 6.28 -1.95 -19.76
CA GLU A 75 6.56 -2.13 -21.18
C GLU A 75 7.68 -1.22 -21.65
N ASN A 76 7.59 0.07 -21.35
CA ASN A 76 8.60 1.06 -21.74
C ASN A 76 9.97 0.71 -21.17
N TYR A 77 10.03 0.36 -19.87
CA TYR A 77 11.28 0.00 -19.21
C TYR A 77 11.92 -1.25 -19.85
N VAL A 78 11.14 -2.31 -20.04
CA VAL A 78 11.63 -3.56 -20.61
C VAL A 78 12.01 -3.38 -22.08
N HIS A 79 11.21 -2.65 -22.86
CA HIS A 79 11.51 -2.35 -24.26
C HIS A 79 12.85 -1.62 -24.39
N SER A 80 13.09 -0.59 -23.57
CA SER A 80 14.38 0.11 -23.52
C SER A 80 15.54 -0.83 -23.14
N ALA A 81 15.36 -1.69 -22.12
CA ALA A 81 16.39 -2.64 -21.68
C ALA A 81 16.74 -3.74 -22.72
N LEU A 82 15.84 -3.99 -23.67
CA LEU A 82 15.99 -5.00 -24.73
C LEU A 82 16.36 -4.42 -26.10
N THR A 83 16.35 -3.09 -26.26
CA THR A 83 16.59 -2.41 -27.54
C THR A 83 17.98 -2.74 -28.10
N ASP A 84 19.03 -2.66 -27.28
CA ASP A 84 20.41 -2.97 -27.69
C ASP A 84 20.61 -4.44 -28.09
N LYS A 85 19.70 -5.30 -27.65
CA LYS A 85 19.73 -6.75 -27.87
C LYS A 85 18.92 -7.16 -29.10
N SER A 86 18.33 -6.20 -29.82
CA SER A 86 17.45 -6.42 -30.98
C SER A 86 16.25 -7.33 -30.67
N ILE A 87 15.81 -7.38 -29.40
CA ILE A 87 14.63 -8.14 -28.97
C ILE A 87 13.45 -7.18 -28.90
N VAL A 88 12.39 -7.49 -29.64
CA VAL A 88 11.14 -6.72 -29.60
C VAL A 88 10.16 -7.45 -28.69
N ILE A 89 9.68 -6.75 -27.68
CA ILE A 89 8.62 -7.18 -26.78
C ILE A 89 7.53 -6.11 -26.74
N GLN A 90 6.29 -6.53 -26.53
CA GLN A 90 5.13 -5.68 -26.29
C GLN A 90 4.38 -6.27 -25.11
N ILE A 91 4.07 -5.42 -24.12
CA ILE A 91 3.27 -5.74 -22.95
C ILE A 91 2.15 -4.71 -22.91
N LYS A 92 0.89 -5.12 -22.96
CA LYS A 92 -0.24 -4.20 -23.05
C LYS A 92 -1.37 -4.59 -22.12
N PRO A 93 -2.09 -3.61 -21.55
CA PRO A 93 -3.36 -3.90 -20.91
C PRO A 93 -4.44 -4.17 -21.98
N ASN A 94 -5.27 -5.17 -21.74
CA ASN A 94 -6.55 -5.32 -22.43
C ASN A 94 -7.63 -4.68 -21.56
N ASN A 95 -8.03 -3.45 -21.88
CA ASN A 95 -8.98 -2.69 -21.06
C ASN A 95 -10.40 -3.30 -21.03
N ASN A 96 -10.72 -4.24 -21.93
CA ASN A 96 -12.02 -4.92 -21.92
C ASN A 96 -12.02 -6.12 -20.95
N THR A 97 -10.94 -6.88 -20.89
CA THR A 97 -10.82 -8.07 -20.02
C THR A 97 -10.04 -7.81 -18.74
N LEU A 98 -9.41 -6.64 -18.62
CA LEU A 98 -8.47 -6.25 -17.57
C LEU A 98 -7.25 -7.17 -17.46
N CYS A 99 -6.99 -7.99 -18.47
CA CYS A 99 -5.84 -8.90 -18.54
C CYS A 99 -4.62 -8.19 -19.13
N SER A 100 -3.41 -8.72 -18.88
CA SER A 100 -2.21 -8.28 -19.60
C SER A 100 -2.02 -9.16 -20.83
N GLU A 101 -1.47 -8.56 -21.88
CA GLU A 101 -1.14 -9.24 -23.12
C GLU A 101 0.34 -9.07 -23.42
N ILE A 102 1.04 -10.18 -23.67
CA ILE A 102 2.47 -10.20 -23.98
C ILE A 102 2.70 -10.80 -25.36
N LYS A 103 3.48 -10.11 -26.18
CA LYS A 103 4.03 -10.64 -27.43
C LYS A 103 5.51 -10.32 -27.51
N CYS A 104 6.34 -11.35 -27.66
CA CYS A 104 7.78 -11.20 -27.77
C CYS A 104 8.34 -12.00 -28.95
N LYS A 105 9.43 -11.53 -29.57
CA LYS A 105 10.17 -12.30 -30.60
C LYS A 105 10.91 -13.52 -30.06
N ARG A 106 11.12 -13.60 -28.74
CA ARG A 106 11.78 -14.70 -28.03
C ARG A 106 10.79 -15.34 -27.05
N ASP A 107 11.12 -16.54 -26.58
CA ASP A 107 10.37 -17.20 -25.51
C ASP A 107 10.52 -16.36 -24.22
N VAL A 108 9.44 -16.20 -23.46
CA VAL A 108 9.43 -15.53 -22.14
C VAL A 108 9.21 -16.59 -21.07
N ASP A 109 10.10 -16.66 -20.09
CA ASP A 109 10.07 -17.69 -19.04
C ASP A 109 9.57 -17.14 -17.71
N PHE A 110 8.45 -17.68 -17.23
CA PHE A 110 7.84 -17.37 -15.95
C PHE A 110 7.95 -18.52 -14.93
N ARG A 111 8.73 -19.58 -15.24
CA ARG A 111 9.02 -20.65 -14.28
C ARG A 111 9.88 -20.22 -13.08
N PRO A 112 10.85 -19.28 -13.22
CA PRO A 112 11.61 -18.79 -12.07
C PRO A 112 10.70 -18.13 -11.03
N ASN A 113 10.96 -18.40 -9.74
CA ASN A 113 10.13 -17.87 -8.64
C ASN A 113 10.20 -16.35 -8.50
N ASP A 114 11.31 -15.73 -8.92
CA ASP A 114 11.50 -14.28 -8.91
C ASP A 114 10.96 -13.58 -10.17
N SER A 115 10.17 -14.30 -10.96
CA SER A 115 9.57 -13.78 -12.17
C SER A 115 8.45 -12.79 -11.88
N ILE A 116 8.42 -11.69 -12.65
CA ILE A 116 7.32 -10.72 -12.68
C ILE A 116 6.02 -11.29 -13.27
N GLY A 117 6.03 -12.51 -13.82
CA GLY A 117 4.85 -13.17 -14.37
C GLY A 117 3.66 -13.18 -13.41
N ARG A 118 3.92 -13.32 -12.10
CA ARG A 118 2.88 -13.26 -11.06
C ARG A 118 2.18 -11.89 -10.99
N LEU A 119 2.93 -10.79 -11.06
CA LEU A 119 2.37 -9.44 -11.06
C LEU A 119 1.52 -9.21 -12.32
N LEU A 120 1.97 -9.75 -13.45
CA LEU A 120 1.26 -9.68 -14.73
C LEU A 120 0.11 -10.71 -14.85
N SER A 121 -0.19 -11.44 -13.77
CA SER A 121 -1.27 -12.45 -13.70
C SER A 121 -1.11 -13.66 -14.66
N PHE A 122 0.13 -14.03 -15.00
CA PHE A 122 0.43 -15.25 -15.73
C PHE A 122 0.76 -16.41 -14.79
N THR A 123 0.26 -17.59 -15.14
CA THR A 123 0.69 -18.87 -14.57
C THR A 123 2.15 -19.17 -14.89
N GLN A 124 2.81 -19.92 -14.01
CA GLN A 124 4.19 -20.35 -14.23
C GLN A 124 4.29 -21.20 -15.49
N GLY A 125 5.14 -20.79 -16.43
CA GLY A 125 5.28 -21.46 -17.71
C GLY A 125 6.17 -20.68 -18.67
N VAL A 126 6.22 -21.13 -19.92
CA VAL A 126 6.98 -20.46 -20.99
C VAL A 126 6.01 -19.96 -22.04
N LEU A 127 6.00 -18.64 -22.25
CA LEU A 127 5.28 -18.03 -23.36
C LEU A 127 6.09 -18.20 -24.64
N LYS A 128 5.50 -18.85 -25.64
CA LYS A 128 6.17 -19.11 -26.92
C LYS A 128 6.35 -17.85 -27.77
N ALA A 129 7.54 -17.73 -28.35
CA ALA A 129 7.93 -16.65 -29.25
C ALA A 129 6.91 -16.43 -30.38
N ASN A 130 6.79 -15.17 -30.79
CA ASN A 130 5.98 -14.67 -31.90
C ASN A 130 4.48 -14.97 -31.79
N LYS A 131 3.99 -15.33 -30.60
CA LYS A 131 2.57 -15.47 -30.29
C LYS A 131 2.14 -14.39 -29.30
N LEU A 132 0.89 -13.96 -29.44
CA LEU A 132 0.23 -13.14 -28.42
C LEU A 132 -0.26 -14.08 -27.33
N HIS A 133 0.07 -13.79 -26.09
CA HIS A 133 -0.42 -14.49 -24.91
C HIS A 133 -1.17 -13.51 -24.03
N THR A 134 -2.24 -13.98 -23.42
CA THR A 134 -3.07 -13.21 -22.49
C THR A 134 -2.96 -13.84 -21.11
N SER A 135 -2.93 -13.02 -20.06
CA SER A 135 -2.90 -13.48 -18.68
C SER A 135 -4.14 -14.31 -18.33
N ASP A 136 -4.00 -15.20 -17.34
CA ASP A 136 -5.06 -16.15 -16.98
C ASP A 136 -6.23 -15.48 -16.25
N VAL A 137 -5.92 -14.39 -15.55
CA VAL A 137 -6.86 -13.57 -14.78
C VAL A 137 -6.56 -12.07 -14.97
N PRO A 138 -7.49 -11.17 -14.60
CA PRO A 138 -7.23 -9.75 -14.55
C PRO A 138 -5.94 -9.41 -13.78
N VAL A 139 -5.25 -8.37 -14.23
CA VAL A 139 -3.98 -7.95 -13.63
C VAL A 139 -4.24 -7.26 -12.31
N ALA A 140 -3.63 -7.76 -11.24
CA ALA A 140 -3.68 -7.13 -9.92
C ALA A 140 -2.51 -6.15 -9.76
N ILE A 141 -2.50 -5.07 -10.55
CA ILE A 141 -1.48 -4.01 -10.47
C ILE A 141 -1.54 -3.30 -9.10
N LEU A 142 -2.75 -3.18 -8.55
CA LEU A 142 -3.01 -2.59 -7.23
C LEU A 142 -2.89 -3.69 -6.16
N LYS A 143 -1.71 -3.78 -5.54
CA LYS A 143 -1.40 -4.76 -4.49
C LYS A 143 -2.23 -4.58 -3.21
N VAL A 144 -2.61 -3.33 -2.92
CA VAL A 144 -3.40 -2.97 -1.74
C VAL A 144 -4.86 -2.78 -2.15
N ASN A 145 -5.79 -3.31 -1.37
CA ASN A 145 -7.23 -3.08 -1.53
C ASN A 145 -7.80 -2.13 -0.47
N ALA A 146 -7.17 -2.07 0.71
CA ALA A 146 -7.53 -1.16 1.78
C ALA A 146 -6.30 -0.76 2.59
N LEU A 147 -6.21 0.51 2.94
CA LEU A 147 -5.29 1.04 3.93
C LEU A 147 -6.03 1.25 5.24
N ARG A 148 -5.47 0.75 6.33
CA ARG A 148 -6.00 0.87 7.68
C ARG A 148 -5.04 1.64 8.55
N VAL A 149 -5.57 2.61 9.28
CA VAL A 149 -4.83 3.31 10.35
C VAL A 149 -5.19 2.66 11.67
N GLU A 150 -4.21 2.08 12.35
CA GLU A 150 -4.35 1.48 13.68
C GLU A 150 -3.76 2.40 14.75
N CYS A 151 -4.35 2.40 15.95
CA CYS A 151 -3.90 3.21 17.08
C CYS A 151 -3.87 2.39 18.37
N ASN A 152 -2.70 2.25 19.00
CA ASN A 152 -2.51 1.37 20.16
C ASN A 152 -3.40 1.69 21.38
N VAL A 153 -3.87 2.94 21.51
CA VAL A 153 -4.67 3.37 22.67
C VAL A 153 -6.18 3.22 22.48
N THR A 154 -6.66 2.87 21.28
CA THR A 154 -8.11 2.74 21.01
C THR A 154 -8.62 1.31 21.16
N THR A 155 -9.92 1.14 21.30
CA THR A 155 -10.61 -0.16 21.33
C THR A 155 -11.95 -0.04 20.61
N GLY A 156 -12.57 -1.18 20.27
CA GLY A 156 -13.95 -1.22 19.76
C GLY A 156 -14.07 -1.45 18.26
N ALA A 157 -12.95 -1.69 17.56
CA ALA A 157 -12.95 -2.15 16.18
C ALA A 157 -12.80 -3.68 16.11
N TYR A 158 -13.41 -4.29 15.09
CA TYR A 158 -13.34 -5.72 14.82
C TYR A 158 -13.17 -5.98 13.33
N ILE A 159 -12.36 -6.96 12.98
CA ILE A 159 -12.21 -7.50 11.62
C ILE A 159 -12.40 -9.00 11.71
N ASN A 160 -13.41 -9.52 11.00
CA ASN A 160 -13.74 -10.95 10.97
C ASN A 160 -13.74 -11.57 12.39
N GLU A 161 -14.56 -11.00 13.28
CA GLU A 161 -14.73 -11.42 14.69
C GLU A 161 -13.52 -11.15 15.60
N ARG A 162 -12.37 -10.75 15.05
CA ARG A 162 -11.18 -10.43 15.83
C ARG A 162 -11.16 -8.97 16.20
N LYS A 163 -10.94 -8.69 17.49
CA LYS A 163 -10.74 -7.33 18.00
C LYS A 163 -9.45 -6.73 17.44
N VAL A 164 -9.52 -5.51 16.94
CA VAL A 164 -8.38 -4.76 16.36
C VAL A 164 -8.38 -3.30 16.84
N HIS A 165 -7.37 -2.56 16.40
CA HIS A 165 -7.11 -1.17 16.77
C HIS A 165 -7.33 -0.18 15.62
N THR A 166 -7.97 -0.61 14.52
CA THR A 166 -8.26 0.22 13.34
C THR A 166 -9.19 1.38 13.70
N ILE A 167 -8.74 2.62 13.50
CA ILE A 167 -9.52 3.85 13.72
C ILE A 167 -10.11 4.41 12.42
N HIS A 168 -9.55 4.04 11.27
CA HIS A 168 -10.02 4.45 9.94
C HIS A 168 -9.55 3.45 8.88
N GLU A 169 -10.36 3.25 7.85
CA GLU A 169 -10.07 2.39 6.70
C GLU A 169 -10.49 3.10 5.41
N PHE A 170 -9.62 3.12 4.40
CA PHE A 170 -9.85 3.81 3.14
C PHE A 170 -9.02 3.18 2.01
N PHE A 171 -9.27 3.58 0.77
CA PHE A 171 -8.43 3.23 -0.37
C PHE A 171 -7.96 4.51 -1.09
N PRO A 172 -6.68 4.62 -1.50
CA PRO A 172 -6.19 5.77 -2.24
C PRO A 172 -6.99 6.00 -3.53
N VAL A 173 -7.64 7.17 -3.65
CA VAL A 173 -8.40 7.56 -4.85
C VAL A 173 -7.56 8.32 -5.88
N VAL A 174 -6.23 8.19 -5.80
CA VAL A 174 -5.27 8.88 -6.67
C VAL A 174 -4.28 7.86 -7.26
N PRO A 175 -3.80 8.06 -8.50
CA PRO A 175 -2.78 7.20 -9.09
C PRO A 175 -1.44 7.25 -8.33
N PRO A 176 -0.52 6.32 -8.61
CA PRO A 176 0.85 6.41 -8.11
C PRO A 176 1.52 7.74 -8.46
N GLY A 177 2.36 8.24 -7.56
CA GLY A 177 3.07 9.52 -7.70
C GLY A 177 2.28 10.76 -7.26
N TYR A 178 0.99 10.62 -6.94
CA TYR A 178 0.15 11.72 -6.45
C TYR A 178 0.10 11.76 -4.91
N LYS A 179 -0.30 12.91 -4.37
CA LYS A 179 -0.50 13.07 -2.92
C LYS A 179 -1.81 12.39 -2.49
N ILE A 180 -1.73 11.53 -1.47
CA ILE A 180 -2.88 11.00 -0.75
C ILE A 180 -3.28 12.02 0.32
N ILE A 181 -4.50 12.51 0.21
CA ILE A 181 -5.13 13.42 1.18
C ILE A 181 -6.41 12.73 1.64
N GLU A 182 -6.33 12.03 2.77
CA GLU A 182 -7.48 11.34 3.35
C GLU A 182 -8.07 12.17 4.48
N VAL A 183 -9.30 12.65 4.28
CA VAL A 183 -10.08 13.39 5.27
C VAL A 183 -11.42 12.68 5.43
N PRO A 184 -11.67 11.99 6.56
CA PRO A 184 -12.93 11.29 6.78
C PRO A 184 -14.11 12.25 6.68
N SER A 185 -15.12 11.91 5.87
CA SER A 185 -16.35 12.72 5.74
C SER A 185 -17.06 12.90 7.09
N HIS A 186 -16.98 11.87 7.94
CA HIS A 186 -17.43 11.88 9.31
C HIS A 186 -16.37 11.20 10.18
N VAL A 187 -15.90 11.91 11.20
CA VAL A 187 -14.90 11.37 12.13
C VAL A 187 -15.57 10.31 13.02
N ILE A 188 -15.13 9.06 12.88
CA ILE A 188 -15.51 7.97 13.77
C ILE A 188 -14.65 8.06 15.03
N TYR A 189 -15.31 8.12 16.19
CA TYR A 189 -14.63 8.19 17.49
C TYR A 189 -14.66 6.82 18.17
N LEU A 190 -13.49 6.22 18.36
CA LEU A 190 -13.33 4.99 19.10
C LEU A 190 -12.89 5.27 20.55
N PRO A 191 -13.42 4.54 21.55
CA PRO A 191 -13.02 4.72 22.94
C PRO A 191 -11.50 4.58 23.15
N ILE A 192 -10.94 5.44 23.98
CA ILE A 192 -9.56 5.30 24.47
C ILE A 192 -9.57 4.32 25.65
N ALA A 193 -8.73 3.29 25.58
CA ALA A 193 -8.67 2.20 26.55
C ALA A 193 -7.90 2.56 27.85
N THR A 194 -7.08 3.61 27.82
CA THR A 194 -6.26 4.09 28.94
C THR A 194 -6.71 5.46 29.45
N LYS A 195 -6.34 5.80 30.69
CA LYS A 195 -6.50 7.15 31.27
C LYS A 195 -5.21 7.99 31.21
N THR A 196 -4.10 7.38 30.85
CA THR A 196 -2.81 8.06 30.74
C THR A 196 -2.17 7.63 29.44
N ILE A 197 -1.75 8.60 28.63
CA ILE A 197 -1.07 8.37 27.35
C ILE A 197 0.37 8.86 27.50
N ASP A 198 1.27 7.94 27.82
CA ASP A 198 2.72 8.11 27.82
C ASP A 198 3.33 7.73 26.46
N HIS A 199 2.71 6.79 25.74
CA HIS A 199 3.13 6.34 24.42
C HIS A 199 1.96 6.18 23.44
N LEU A 200 2.02 6.92 22.33
CA LEU A 200 1.09 6.80 21.22
C LEU A 200 1.81 6.22 20.00
N GLN A 201 1.27 5.12 19.46
CA GLN A 201 1.74 4.48 18.24
C GLN A 201 0.60 4.40 17.23
N LEU A 202 0.89 4.85 16.01
CA LEU A 202 0.05 4.65 14.85
C LEU A 202 0.73 3.69 13.88
N ARG A 203 -0.04 2.76 13.32
CA ARG A 203 0.41 1.86 12.26
C ARG A 203 -0.47 2.01 11.05
N ILE A 204 0.15 2.01 9.86
CA ILE A 204 -0.57 2.00 8.60
C ILE A 204 -0.34 0.65 7.95
N VAL A 205 -1.41 -0.13 7.85
CA VAL A 205 -1.38 -1.51 7.38
C VAL A 205 -2.30 -1.70 6.17
N ASP A 206 -2.02 -2.71 5.36
CA ASP A 206 -2.89 -3.10 4.25
C ASP A 206 -4.08 -3.96 4.71
N GLN A 207 -4.82 -4.56 3.77
CA GLN A 207 -5.94 -5.45 4.07
C GLN A 207 -5.56 -6.72 4.83
N ASP A 208 -4.31 -7.17 4.73
CA ASP A 208 -3.81 -8.39 5.35
C ASP A 208 -3.19 -8.13 6.73
N GLY A 209 -2.88 -6.86 7.03
CA GLY A 209 -2.33 -6.40 8.30
C GLY A 209 -0.82 -6.16 8.23
N ASP A 210 -0.25 -6.23 7.04
CA ASP A 210 1.16 -5.96 6.79
C ASP A 210 1.41 -4.46 6.70
N LEU A 211 2.58 -4.02 7.17
CA LEU A 211 2.96 -2.61 7.13
C LEU A 211 3.13 -2.16 5.68
N VAL A 212 2.46 -1.06 5.34
CA VAL A 212 2.52 -0.50 3.98
C VAL A 212 3.87 0.16 3.77
N ASN A 213 4.48 -0.02 2.60
CA ASN A 213 5.74 0.66 2.26
C ASN A 213 5.46 1.92 1.45
N PHE A 214 5.65 3.11 2.05
CA PHE A 214 5.55 4.40 1.35
C PHE A 214 6.90 4.88 0.79
N GLN A 215 7.88 4.00 0.61
CA GLN A 215 9.19 4.31 0.04
C GLN A 215 9.94 5.47 0.73
N GLY A 216 9.74 5.64 2.04
CA GLY A 216 10.37 6.71 2.82
C GLY A 216 9.70 8.08 2.67
N GLU A 217 8.56 8.17 1.99
CA GLU A 217 7.77 9.40 1.89
C GLU A 217 7.23 9.86 3.25
N VAL A 218 7.06 11.18 3.39
CA VAL A 218 6.55 11.77 4.63
C VAL A 218 5.07 11.46 4.79
N ILE A 219 4.75 10.85 5.93
CA ILE A 219 3.40 10.60 6.41
C ILE A 219 3.12 11.59 7.53
N THR A 220 1.92 12.17 7.54
CA THR A 220 1.42 13.01 8.63
C THR A 220 0.00 12.60 8.96
N ILE A 221 -0.25 12.30 10.24
CA ILE A 221 -1.58 11.93 10.75
C ILE A 221 -1.97 12.92 11.83
N ARG A 222 -3.16 13.51 11.70
CA ARG A 222 -3.80 14.33 12.72
C ARG A 222 -4.97 13.58 13.34
N LEU A 223 -4.95 13.50 14.67
CA LEU A 223 -5.96 12.87 15.49
C LEU A 223 -6.65 13.92 16.34
N HIS A 224 -7.90 13.64 16.71
CA HIS A 224 -8.64 14.42 17.67
C HIS A 224 -9.12 13.53 18.81
N VAL A 225 -8.74 13.94 20.02
CA VAL A 225 -9.20 13.36 21.27
C VAL A 225 -10.29 14.25 21.83
N ARG A 226 -11.42 13.66 22.23
CA ARG A 226 -12.51 14.39 22.89
C ARG A 226 -13.11 13.62 24.04
N CYS A 227 -13.60 14.33 25.04
CA CYS A 227 -14.47 13.79 26.07
C CYS A 227 -15.81 13.38 25.45
N MET A 228 -16.24 12.16 25.74
CA MET A 228 -17.58 11.68 25.48
C MET A 228 -18.46 12.14 26.65
N ARG A 229 -19.59 12.78 26.34
CA ARG A 229 -20.60 13.13 27.33
C ARG A 229 -21.36 11.89 27.77
#